data_AF-A0A081P6M7-F1
#
_entry.id   AF-A0A081P6M7-F1
#
_cell.length_a   1.000
_cell.length_b   1.000
_cell.length_c   1.000
_cell.angle_alpha   90.00
_cell.angle_beta   90.00
_cell.angle_gamma   90.00
#
_symmetry.space_group_name_H-M   'P 1'
#
loop_
_entity.id
_entity.type
_entity.pdbx_description
1 polymer ?
#
loop_
_entity_poly.entity_id
_entity_poly.type
_entity_poly.pdbx_seq_one_letter_code
_entity_poly.pdbx_strand_id
1 'polypeptide(L)'
;MFIDNRKLNPEVAPFLKDGSMLVPLRSTLEALGAKVEWNPETQTVKATKGSDVMTFKIGQKSSTINGQTIQFGVPAQIVDGSSFIPLRDASEALGCALFVRMHDAKSMTIVIVDKQ
;
A
#
# COMPACT_ATOMS: atom_id res chain seq x y z
N MET A 1 0.27 11.74 6.45
CA MET A 1 1.15 10.79 5.75
C MET A 1 2.04 11.58 4.81
N PHE A 2 3.30 11.18 4.64
CA PHE A 2 4.22 11.81 3.69
C PHE A 2 4.79 10.75 2.74
N ILE A 3 4.93 11.10 1.48
CA ILE A 3 5.58 10.29 0.45
C ILE A 3 6.58 11.21 -0.27
N ASP A 4 7.86 10.87 -0.24
CA ASP A 4 8.96 11.68 -0.79
C ASP A 4 8.87 13.15 -0.36
N ASN A 5 8.73 13.38 0.95
CA ASN A 5 8.58 14.69 1.57
C ASN A 5 7.31 15.48 1.17
N ARG A 6 6.41 14.90 0.38
CA ARG A 6 5.11 15.50 0.03
C ARG A 6 4.02 14.98 0.96
N LYS A 7 3.23 15.89 1.53
CA LYS A 7 2.08 15.52 2.37
C LYS A 7 1.01 14.88 1.49
N LEU A 8 0.67 13.63 1.76
CA LEU A 8 -0.47 12.96 1.15
C LEU A 8 -1.70 13.14 2.04
N ASN A 9 -2.79 13.60 1.46
CA ASN A 9 -4.08 13.77 2.11
C ASN A 9 -5.11 12.85 1.45
N PRO A 10 -5.05 11.54 1.72
CA PRO A 10 -5.94 10.59 1.07
C PRO A 10 -7.39 10.83 1.49
N GLU A 11 -8.33 10.52 0.59
CA GLU A 11 -9.77 10.67 0.85
C GLU A 11 -10.22 9.82 2.04
N VAL A 12 -9.63 8.63 2.18
CA VAL A 12 -9.85 7.75 3.33
C VAL A 12 -8.57 7.69 4.16
N ALA A 13 -8.69 7.81 5.48
CA ALA A 13 -7.53 7.78 6.36
C ALA A 13 -6.94 6.36 6.45
N PRO A 14 -5.61 6.22 6.50
CA PRO A 14 -4.97 5.00 6.95
C PRO A 14 -5.42 4.58 8.35
N PHE A 15 -5.45 3.29 8.64
CA PHE A 15 -5.88 2.77 9.95
C PHE A 15 -5.11 1.51 10.36
N LEU A 16 -5.03 1.25 11.67
CA LEU A 16 -4.38 0.06 12.22
C LEU A 16 -5.39 -1.09 12.34
N LYS A 17 -5.04 -2.27 11.85
CA LYS A 17 -5.83 -3.50 12.00
C LYS A 17 -4.89 -4.68 12.25
N ASP A 18 -5.15 -5.44 13.32
CA ASP A 18 -4.38 -6.63 13.70
C ASP A 18 -2.86 -6.36 13.73
N GLY A 19 -2.46 -5.21 14.28
CA GLY A 19 -1.05 -4.78 14.35
C GLY A 19 -0.43 -4.33 13.02
N SER A 20 -1.21 -4.31 11.94
CA SER A 20 -0.77 -3.88 10.60
C SER A 20 -1.42 -2.56 10.20
N MET A 21 -0.59 -1.62 9.74
CA MET A 21 -1.08 -0.34 9.25
C MET A 21 -1.58 -0.49 7.82
N LEU A 22 -2.87 -0.29 7.61
CA LEU A 22 -3.53 -0.35 6.31
C LEU A 22 -3.63 1.04 5.71
N VAL A 23 -3.24 1.17 4.45
CA VAL A 23 -3.23 2.44 3.72
C VAL A 23 -4.12 2.35 2.47
N PRO A 24 -4.74 3.47 2.07
CA PRO A 24 -5.49 3.56 0.81
C PRO A 24 -4.57 3.24 -0.34
N LEU A 25 -4.92 2.21 -1.08
CA LEU A 25 -4.01 1.56 -1.98
C LEU A 25 -3.67 2.44 -3.17
N ARG A 26 -4.69 2.90 -3.89
CA ARG A 26 -4.52 3.68 -5.12
C ARG A 26 -3.73 4.96 -4.84
N SER A 27 -4.18 5.76 -3.86
CA SER A 27 -3.53 7.02 -3.50
C SER A 27 -2.09 6.83 -3.04
N THR A 28 -1.77 5.75 -2.31
CA THR A 28 -0.40 5.48 -1.86
C THR A 28 0.49 5.11 -3.03
N LEU A 29 0.07 4.16 -3.88
CA LEU A 29 0.89 3.67 -4.99
C LEU A 29 1.06 4.74 -6.09
N GLU A 30 0.02 5.51 -6.41
CA GLU A 30 0.10 6.61 -7.37
C GLU A 30 1.02 7.73 -6.90
N ALA A 31 0.97 8.07 -5.60
CA ALA A 31 1.89 9.04 -5.03
C ALA A 31 3.35 8.56 -5.04
N LEU A 32 3.58 7.25 -5.05
CA LEU A 32 4.89 6.61 -5.27
C LEU A 32 5.27 6.48 -6.76
N GLY A 33 4.47 7.07 -7.66
CA GLY A 33 4.73 7.06 -9.10
C GLY A 33 4.31 5.77 -9.82
N ALA A 34 3.58 4.87 -9.16
CA ALA A 34 3.06 3.68 -9.81
C ALA A 34 1.75 3.96 -10.56
N LYS A 35 1.59 3.38 -11.74
CA LYS A 35 0.30 3.29 -12.43
C LYS A 35 -0.52 2.17 -11.79
N VAL A 36 -1.77 2.45 -11.41
CA VAL A 36 -2.67 1.47 -10.77
C VAL A 36 -3.84 1.15 -11.70
N GLU A 37 -4.04 -0.14 -11.97
CA GLU A 37 -5.11 -0.69 -12.81
C GLU A 37 -5.97 -1.63 -11.97
N TRP A 38 -7.29 -1.54 -12.12
CA TRP A 38 -8.25 -2.39 -11.41
C TRP A 38 -9.01 -3.27 -12.41
N ASN A 39 -9.03 -4.57 -12.14
CA ASN A 39 -9.86 -5.54 -12.84
C ASN A 39 -11.02 -5.95 -11.91
N PRO A 40 -12.25 -5.48 -12.19
CA PRO A 40 -13.40 -5.76 -11.33
C PRO A 40 -13.87 -7.22 -11.40
N GLU A 41 -13.73 -7.90 -12.54
CA GLU A 41 -14.20 -9.28 -12.74
C GLU A 41 -13.43 -10.26 -11.86
N THR A 42 -12.12 -10.05 -11.75
CA THR A 42 -11.23 -10.92 -10.96
C THR A 42 -10.93 -10.35 -9.57
N GLN A 43 -11.40 -9.14 -9.28
CA GLN A 43 -11.08 -8.34 -8.10
C GLN A 43 -9.57 -8.18 -7.90
N THR A 44 -8.86 -7.92 -8.99
CA THR A 44 -7.40 -7.84 -9.04
C THR A 44 -6.95 -6.42 -9.27
N VAL A 45 -6.02 -5.94 -8.45
CA VAL A 45 -5.28 -4.71 -8.71
C VAL A 45 -3.92 -5.07 -9.29
N LYS A 46 -3.52 -4.33 -10.32
CA LYS A 46 -2.16 -4.34 -10.84
C LYS A 46 -1.56 -2.95 -10.67
N ALA A 47 -0.41 -2.87 -10.03
CA ALA A 47 0.38 -1.66 -9.92
C ALA A 47 1.70 -1.83 -10.68
N THR A 48 2.12 -0.80 -11.40
CA THR A 48 3.34 -0.84 -12.22
C THR A 48 4.15 0.43 -12.02
N LYS A 49 5.43 0.29 -11.65
CA LYS A 49 6.36 1.39 -11.45
C LYS A 49 7.70 1.03 -12.09
N GLY A 50 8.06 1.68 -13.20
CA GLY A 50 9.24 1.28 -13.97
C GLY A 50 9.12 -0.18 -14.44
N SER A 51 10.08 -1.03 -14.06
CA SER A 51 10.05 -2.47 -14.29
C SER A 51 9.31 -3.26 -13.22
N ASP A 52 8.99 -2.65 -12.08
CA ASP A 52 8.35 -3.33 -10.97
C ASP A 52 6.85 -3.49 -11.22
N VAL A 53 6.37 -4.73 -11.10
CA VAL A 53 4.96 -5.09 -11.27
C VAL A 53 4.47 -5.81 -10.04
N MET A 54 3.47 -5.22 -9.40
CA MET A 54 2.75 -5.81 -8.29
C MET A 54 1.34 -6.16 -8.74
N THR A 55 0.89 -7.38 -8.47
CA THR A 55 -0.47 -7.83 -8.73
C THR A 55 -1.03 -8.52 -7.50
N PHE A 56 -2.25 -8.17 -7.11
CA PHE A 56 -2.88 -8.78 -5.97
C PHE A 56 -4.39 -8.76 -6.07
N LYS A 57 -5.00 -9.75 -5.42
CA LYS A 57 -6.44 -9.95 -5.43
C LYS A 57 -7.01 -9.63 -4.05
N ILE A 58 -8.10 -8.87 -4.03
CA ILE A 58 -8.78 -8.50 -2.79
C ILE A 58 -9.21 -9.77 -2.05
N GLY A 59 -9.04 -9.77 -0.72
CA GLY A 59 -9.38 -10.88 0.16
C GLY A 59 -8.32 -11.98 0.23
N GLN A 60 -7.28 -11.93 -0.61
CA GLN A 60 -6.17 -12.88 -0.55
C GLN A 60 -5.07 -12.36 0.39
N LYS A 61 -4.45 -13.30 1.12
CA LYS A 61 -3.26 -13.04 1.93
C LYS A 61 -1.97 -13.11 1.12
N SER A 62 -2.05 -13.05 -0.20
CA SER A 62 -0.86 -13.13 -1.05
C SER A 62 -0.94 -12.18 -2.23
N SER A 63 0.24 -11.76 -2.69
CA SER A 63 0.44 -10.94 -3.88
C SER A 63 1.63 -11.43 -4.67
N THR A 64 1.63 -11.14 -5.96
CA THR A 64 2.79 -11.37 -6.82
C THR A 64 3.50 -10.05 -7.06
N ILE A 65 4.77 -9.98 -6.71
CA ILE A 65 5.66 -8.83 -6.91
C ILE A 65 6.81 -9.32 -7.79
N ASN A 66 6.97 -8.74 -8.98
CA ASN A 66 8.03 -9.11 -9.92
C ASN A 66 8.07 -10.63 -10.21
N GLY A 67 6.90 -11.27 -10.26
CA GLY A 67 6.78 -12.72 -10.47
C GLY A 67 6.96 -13.58 -9.22
N GLN A 68 7.34 -13.01 -8.07
CA GLN A 68 7.45 -13.72 -6.80
C GLN A 68 6.19 -13.56 -5.96
N THR A 69 5.66 -14.67 -5.44
CA THR A 69 4.52 -14.64 -4.53
C THR A 69 4.99 -14.35 -3.11
N ILE A 70 4.48 -13.26 -2.53
CA ILE A 70 4.69 -12.86 -1.14
C ILE A 70 3.40 -13.10 -0.35
N GLN A 71 3.52 -13.56 0.88
CA GLN A 71 2.41 -13.76 1.83
C GLN A 71 2.34 -12.59 2.80
N PHE A 72 1.13 -12.12 3.10
CA PHE A 72 0.82 -11.01 3.97
C PHE A 72 0.31 -11.49 5.32
N GLY A 73 0.65 -10.75 6.37
CA GLY A 73 0.06 -10.96 7.70
C GLY A 73 -1.45 -10.68 7.71
N VAL A 74 -1.87 -9.67 6.92
CA VAL A 74 -3.27 -9.23 6.80
C VAL A 74 -3.62 -9.10 5.30
N PRO A 75 -4.76 -9.65 4.84
CA PRO A 75 -5.13 -9.57 3.44
C PRO A 75 -5.44 -8.12 3.02
N ALA A 76 -5.19 -7.82 1.75
CA ALA A 76 -5.75 -6.62 1.14
C ALA A 76 -7.28 -6.68 1.20
N GLN A 77 -7.93 -5.57 1.51
CA GLN A 77 -9.37 -5.55 1.79
C GLN A 77 -10.04 -4.30 1.24
N ILE A 78 -11.35 -4.38 1.04
CA ILE A 78 -12.17 -3.21 0.71
C ILE A 78 -12.85 -2.75 1.99
N VAL A 79 -12.70 -1.46 2.31
CA VAL A 79 -13.41 -0.78 3.40
C VAL A 79 -14.09 0.44 2.79
N ASP A 80 -15.42 0.53 2.96
CA ASP A 80 -16.24 1.63 2.43
C ASP A 80 -15.99 1.95 0.95
N GLY A 81 -15.86 0.88 0.13
CA GLY A 81 -15.61 0.99 -1.31
C GLY A 81 -14.17 1.29 -1.71
N SER A 82 -13.27 1.53 -0.76
CA SER A 82 -11.85 1.79 -1.00
C SER A 82 -10.99 0.56 -0.73
N SER A 83 -10.04 0.26 -1.60
CA SER A 83 -9.07 -0.83 -1.41
C SER A 83 -7.94 -0.40 -0.47
N PHE A 84 -7.56 -1.29 0.43
CA PHE A 84 -6.49 -1.13 1.41
C PHE A 84 -5.49 -2.26 1.33
N ILE A 85 -4.22 -1.93 1.56
CA ILE A 85 -3.11 -2.87 1.64
C ILE A 85 -2.26 -2.57 2.88
N PRO A 86 -1.62 -3.57 3.50
CA PRO A 86 -0.69 -3.27 4.57
C PRO A 86 0.51 -2.49 4.01
N LEU A 87 0.82 -1.41 4.71
CA LEU A 87 1.81 -0.42 4.31
C LEU A 87 3.20 -1.03 4.11
N ARG A 88 3.59 -1.99 4.94
CA ARG A 88 4.86 -2.72 4.81
C ARG A 88 4.95 -3.40 3.45
N ASP A 89 3.90 -4.12 3.06
CA ASP A 89 3.88 -4.89 1.82
C ASP A 89 3.95 -3.98 0.59
N ALA A 90 3.20 -2.88 0.60
CA ALA A 90 3.29 -1.87 -0.46
C ALA A 90 4.70 -1.26 -0.56
N SER A 91 5.37 -1.03 0.57
CA SER A 91 6.72 -0.49 0.58
C SER A 91 7.77 -1.48 0.08
N GLU A 92 7.69 -2.76 0.47
CA GLU A 92 8.60 -3.80 0.00
C GLU A 92 8.43 -4.06 -1.50
N ALA A 93 7.18 -4.11 -1.97
CA ALA A 93 6.84 -4.33 -3.37
C ALA A 93 7.43 -3.30 -4.33
N LEU A 94 7.50 -2.04 -3.90
CA LEU A 94 7.93 -0.90 -4.70
C LEU A 94 9.35 -0.43 -4.35
N GLY A 95 10.10 -1.22 -3.59
CA GLY A 95 11.47 -0.88 -3.20
C GLY A 95 11.58 0.36 -2.31
N CYS A 96 10.54 0.73 -1.56
CA CYS A 96 10.51 1.93 -0.74
C CYS A 96 11.05 1.69 0.67
N ALA A 97 11.57 2.75 1.31
CA ALA A 97 11.85 2.80 2.73
C ALA A 97 10.64 3.31 3.49
N LEU A 98 10.29 2.62 4.58
CA LEU A 98 9.19 3.00 5.46
C LEU A 98 9.73 3.50 6.80
N PHE A 99 9.32 4.70 7.20
CA PHE A 99 9.55 5.25 8.53
C PHE A 99 8.21 5.56 9.20
N VAL A 100 8.01 5.01 10.38
CA VAL A 100 6.83 5.30 11.21
C VAL A 100 7.32 5.99 12.47
N ARG A 101 6.83 7.21 12.72
CA ARG A 101 7.10 7.98 13.94
C ARG A 101 5.82 8.04 14.77
N MET A 102 5.82 7.42 15.94
CA MET A 102 4.76 7.60 16.93
C MET A 102 5.02 8.87 17.71
N HIS A 103 4.01 9.74 17.86
CA HIS A 103 4.12 10.89 18.76
C HIS A 103 3.41 10.60 20.09
N ASP A 104 2.27 9.92 20.04
CA ASP A 104 1.53 9.43 21.21
C ASP A 104 0.68 8.19 20.84
N ALA A 105 -0.11 7.68 21.79
CA ALA A 105 -0.95 6.48 21.60
C ALA A 105 -2.04 6.62 20.51
N LYS A 106 -2.36 7.84 20.10
CA LYS A 106 -3.41 8.17 19.11
C LYS A 106 -2.85 8.86 17.86
N SER A 107 -1.58 9.28 17.86
CA SER A 107 -1.02 10.05 16.76
C SER A 107 0.32 9.50 16.26
N MET A 108 0.40 9.35 14.94
CA MET A 108 1.59 8.89 14.24
C MET A 108 1.80 9.62 12.93
N THR A 109 3.05 9.60 12.47
CA THR A 109 3.44 10.04 11.13
C THR A 109 4.06 8.88 10.37
N ILE A 110 3.44 8.54 9.24
CA ILE A 110 4.01 7.66 8.23
C ILE A 110 4.78 8.51 7.24
N VAL A 111 6.03 8.13 6.98
CA VAL A 111 6.86 8.63 5.89
C VAL A 111 7.29 7.45 5.03
N ILE A 112 6.94 7.50 3.75
CA ILE A 112 7.46 6.58 2.73
C ILE A 112 8.46 7.35 1.89
N VAL A 113 9.61 6.74 1.63
CA VAL A 113 10.67 7.30 0.79
C VAL A 113 10.99 6.29 -0.28
N ASP A 114 10.92 6.69 -1.53
CA ASP A 114 11.40 5.89 -2.65
C ASP A 114 12.92 5.67 -2.54
N LYS A 115 13.43 4.45 -2.78
CA LYS A 115 14.88 4.18 -2.73
C LYS A 115 15.57 4.32 -4.10
N GLN A 116 14.82 4.70 -5.14
CA GLN A 116 15.32 4.90 -6.50
C GLN A 116 16.06 6.23 -6.67
#